data_AF-A0A3D8SVT6-F1
#
_entry.id   AF-A0A3D8SVT6-F1
#
_cell.length_a   1.000
_cell.length_b   1.000
_cell.length_c   1.000
_cell.angle_alpha   90.00
_cell.angle_beta   90.00
_cell.angle_gamma   90.00
#
_symmetry.space_group_name_H-M   'P 1'
#
loop_
_entity.id
_entity.type
_entity.pdbx_description
1 polymer ?
#
loop_
_entity_poly.entity_id
_entity_poly.type
_entity_poly.pdbx_seq_one_letter_code
_entity_poly.pdbx_strand_id
1 'polypeptide(L)'
;MDLTLFTVARALDSLACISWSWAQQKWRGGRHRTLRDIIPGLADSAVFAASAAVVMWAWFYAPERLPRSYAKWIGEAAKVDERLIEALRRARRGIFVYGKDTGQAPLLESMCKDFGWPTKWGDPAKTIPIPCEMVHMGCGPSCEKHAVSRFVRTFKFACATYIPLQIAFRLRSMKSAAPIRRAISDALRSSSFLASFVSLFYYSVCLSRTRLGPRLFDKTKVTPQMWDSGLCVGAGCAMCGWSILVEHAKKRQEIALFVAPRAAATVLPRVYDQKSESIATGRRFFTRNACLHQSSSSAPFNTPQSQKRNASTMYYTISIILGTVALAYGSVPLYKMICQQTGWNGQPVLTHRAGGDGDTSSRVTPVTDSRRLRITFNGSVSDVLPWKFTPQQREVRVLPGETALAFYTATNKGPADIIGVATYSVTPGQVAPYFSKIQCFCFEEQKLNAGESVDMPVFFFIDPDFVNDPAMRGIDTITLSYTFFKARYDDNGVLKPIAGS
;
A
#
# COMPACT_ATOMS: atom_id res chain seq x y z
N MET A 1 19.69 -4.34 -0.43
CA MET A 1 19.12 -5.27 -1.42
C MET A 1 20.27 -6.09 -1.96
N ASP A 2 20.20 -7.42 -1.94
CA ASP A 2 21.30 -8.25 -2.45
C ASP A 2 21.47 -8.08 -3.96
N LEU A 3 22.73 -7.87 -4.39
CA LEU A 3 23.14 -7.80 -5.79
C LEU A 3 22.66 -9.02 -6.60
N THR A 4 22.56 -10.18 -5.97
CA THR A 4 22.03 -11.40 -6.58
C THR A 4 20.59 -11.24 -7.03
N LEU A 5 19.73 -10.61 -6.22
CA LEU A 5 18.33 -10.36 -6.60
C LEU A 5 18.22 -9.39 -7.78
N PHE A 6 19.06 -8.35 -7.80
CA PHE A 6 19.10 -7.40 -8.92
C PHE A 6 19.56 -8.08 -10.21
N THR A 7 20.61 -8.91 -10.14
CA THR A 7 21.11 -9.65 -11.30
C THR A 7 20.09 -10.68 -11.81
N VAL A 8 19.37 -11.38 -10.92
CA VAL A 8 18.30 -12.32 -11.30
C VAL A 8 17.13 -11.59 -11.94
N ALA A 9 16.70 -10.45 -11.37
CA ALA A 9 15.62 -9.65 -11.96
C ALA A 9 16.01 -9.12 -13.36
N ARG A 10 17.25 -8.65 -13.53
CA ARG A 10 17.77 -8.18 -14.83
C ARG A 10 17.95 -9.31 -15.84
N ALA A 11 18.37 -10.49 -15.39
CA ALA A 11 18.48 -11.68 -16.22
C ALA A 11 17.09 -12.15 -16.70
N LEU A 12 16.09 -12.17 -15.81
CA LEU A 12 14.71 -12.49 -16.17
C LEU A 12 14.09 -11.46 -17.12
N ASP A 13 14.35 -10.18 -16.90
CA ASP A 13 13.91 -9.08 -17.78
C ASP A 13 14.53 -9.21 -19.18
N SER A 14 15.84 -9.51 -19.23
CA SER A 14 16.56 -9.73 -20.50
C SER A 14 16.04 -10.98 -21.22
N LEU A 15 15.81 -12.08 -20.51
CA LEU A 15 15.23 -13.31 -21.07
C LEU A 15 13.80 -13.09 -21.56
N ALA A 16 12.98 -12.30 -20.85
CA ALA A 16 11.64 -11.93 -21.26
C ALA A 16 11.68 -11.05 -22.54
N CYS A 17 12.59 -10.09 -22.61
CA CYS A 17 12.78 -9.26 -23.81
C CYS A 17 13.27 -10.08 -25.01
N ILE A 18 14.21 -11.00 -24.79
CA ILE A 18 14.75 -11.88 -25.84
C ILE A 18 13.65 -12.83 -26.34
N SER A 19 12.94 -13.51 -25.43
CA SER A 19 11.84 -14.41 -25.80
C SER A 19 10.68 -13.68 -26.48
N TRP A 20 10.38 -12.44 -26.07
CA TRP A 20 9.42 -11.56 -26.74
C TRP A 20 9.89 -11.15 -28.14
N SER A 21 11.18 -10.82 -28.31
CA SER A 21 11.75 -10.47 -29.62
C SER A 21 11.74 -11.67 -30.59
N TRP A 22 12.03 -12.88 -30.10
CA TRP A 22 11.96 -14.12 -30.86
C TRP A 22 10.53 -14.48 -31.25
N ALA A 23 9.59 -14.30 -30.33
CA ALA A 23 8.16 -14.44 -30.61
C ALA A 23 7.72 -13.43 -31.67
N GLN A 24 8.07 -12.15 -31.54
CA GLN A 24 7.77 -11.12 -32.56
C GLN A 24 8.36 -11.47 -33.93
N GLN A 25 9.58 -11.99 -33.99
CA GLN A 25 10.25 -12.35 -35.23
C GLN A 25 9.60 -13.57 -35.91
N LYS A 26 9.16 -14.56 -35.12
CA LYS A 26 8.39 -15.72 -35.61
C LYS A 26 6.98 -15.35 -36.06
N TRP A 27 6.40 -14.29 -35.51
CA TRP A 27 5.04 -13.80 -35.81
C TRP A 27 4.98 -12.80 -36.97
N ARG A 28 6.13 -12.36 -37.51
CA ARG A 28 6.20 -11.50 -38.71
C ARG A 28 5.67 -12.20 -39.98
N GLY A 29 5.61 -13.53 -40.03
CA GLY A 29 5.16 -14.31 -41.19
C GLY A 29 3.67 -14.69 -41.28
N GLY A 30 2.81 -14.30 -40.31
CA GLY A 30 1.45 -14.87 -40.19
C GLY A 30 0.27 -13.87 -40.26
N ARG A 31 -0.84 -14.34 -40.86
CA ARG A 31 -2.14 -13.68 -41.19
C ARG A 31 -2.90 -13.00 -40.02
N HIS A 32 -2.44 -13.09 -38.78
CA HIS A 32 -3.13 -12.54 -37.61
C HIS A 32 -2.60 -11.15 -37.22
N ARG A 33 -3.18 -10.10 -37.81
CA ARG A 33 -2.91 -8.69 -37.49
C ARG A 33 -3.58 -8.27 -36.17
N THR A 34 -4.80 -8.77 -35.91
CA THR A 34 -5.61 -8.45 -34.71
C THR A 34 -5.03 -8.99 -33.40
N LEU A 35 -4.42 -10.17 -33.41
CA LEU A 35 -3.76 -10.73 -32.22
C LEU A 35 -2.51 -9.92 -31.81
N ARG A 36 -1.81 -9.30 -32.76
CA ARG A 36 -0.61 -8.50 -32.47
C ARG A 36 -0.90 -7.23 -31.66
N ASP A 37 -2.08 -6.64 -31.84
CA ASP A 37 -2.47 -5.41 -31.13
C ASP A 37 -3.02 -5.68 -29.72
N ILE A 38 -3.58 -6.88 -29.49
CA ILE A 38 -4.22 -7.25 -28.22
C ILE A 38 -3.20 -7.76 -27.18
N ILE A 39 -2.16 -8.48 -27.61
CA ILE A 39 -1.22 -9.16 -26.70
C ILE A 39 -0.44 -8.19 -25.80
N PRO A 40 0.10 -7.04 -26.28
CA PRO A 40 0.78 -6.08 -25.41
C PRO A 40 -0.15 -5.51 -24.33
N GLY A 41 -1.41 -5.22 -24.66
CA GLY A 41 -2.40 -4.71 -23.69
C GLY A 41 -2.90 -5.75 -22.69
N LEU A 42 -2.82 -7.05 -23.05
CA LEU A 42 -3.12 -8.15 -22.14
C LEU A 42 -1.94 -8.50 -21.24
N ALA A 43 -0.70 -8.21 -21.65
CA ALA A 43 0.51 -8.50 -20.88
C ALA A 43 0.50 -7.77 -19.53
N ASP A 44 0.22 -6.46 -19.50
CA ASP A 44 0.09 -5.69 -18.25
C ASP A 44 -1.01 -6.26 -17.34
N SER A 45 -2.11 -6.69 -17.95
CA SER A 45 -3.24 -7.28 -17.24
C SER A 45 -2.88 -8.65 -16.64
N ALA A 46 -2.09 -9.46 -17.36
CA ALA A 46 -1.59 -10.75 -16.90
C ALA A 46 -0.53 -10.60 -15.80
N VAL A 47 0.38 -9.62 -15.92
CA VAL A 47 1.37 -9.29 -14.88
C VAL A 47 0.65 -8.87 -13.60
N PHE A 48 -0.34 -7.98 -13.71
CA PHE A 48 -1.17 -7.62 -12.56
C PHE A 48 -1.89 -8.84 -11.99
N ALA A 49 -2.51 -9.67 -12.83
CA ALA A 49 -3.28 -10.82 -12.37
C ALA A 49 -2.42 -11.86 -11.65
N ALA A 50 -1.23 -12.17 -12.19
CA ALA A 50 -0.26 -13.05 -11.55
C ALA A 50 0.25 -12.47 -10.23
N SER A 51 0.58 -11.17 -10.20
CA SER A 51 1.05 -10.49 -8.99
C SER A 51 -0.03 -10.46 -7.90
N ALA A 52 -1.28 -10.17 -8.28
CA ALA A 52 -2.42 -10.18 -7.38
C ALA A 52 -2.69 -11.60 -6.84
N ALA A 53 -2.56 -12.64 -7.68
CA ALA A 53 -2.74 -14.02 -7.25
C ALA A 53 -1.72 -14.40 -6.15
N VAL A 54 -0.45 -14.02 -6.32
CA VAL A 54 0.61 -14.24 -5.33
C VAL A 54 0.32 -13.50 -4.02
N VAL A 55 -0.06 -12.22 -4.09
CA VAL A 55 -0.40 -11.41 -2.92
C VAL A 55 -1.60 -11.99 -2.16
N MET A 56 -2.67 -12.34 -2.87
CA MET A 56 -3.87 -12.90 -2.24
C MET A 56 -3.58 -14.26 -1.61
N TRP A 57 -2.78 -15.09 -2.27
CA TRP A 57 -2.34 -16.37 -1.71
C TRP A 57 -1.50 -16.18 -0.44
N ALA A 58 -0.55 -15.25 -0.45
CA ALA A 58 0.23 -14.90 0.72
C ALA A 58 -0.67 -14.39 1.86
N TRP A 59 -1.66 -13.55 1.56
CA TRP A 59 -2.61 -13.08 2.59
C TRP A 59 -3.40 -14.23 3.25
N PHE A 60 -3.82 -15.22 2.47
CA PHE A 60 -4.52 -16.39 3.00
C PHE A 60 -3.61 -17.35 3.78
N TYR A 61 -2.39 -17.63 3.31
CA TYR A 61 -1.59 -18.76 3.85
C TYR A 61 -0.25 -18.38 4.46
N ALA A 62 0.27 -17.19 4.18
CA ALA A 62 1.53 -16.66 4.68
C ALA A 62 1.42 -15.16 5.02
N PRO A 63 0.46 -14.74 5.88
CA PRO A 63 0.21 -13.32 6.18
C PRO A 63 1.43 -12.60 6.75
N GLU A 64 2.37 -13.32 7.36
CA GLU A 64 3.66 -12.84 7.85
C GLU A 64 4.58 -12.27 6.77
N ARG A 65 4.33 -12.59 5.49
CA ARG A 65 5.11 -12.07 4.36
C ARG A 65 4.57 -10.75 3.81
N LEU A 66 3.43 -10.27 4.33
CA LEU A 66 2.83 -9.01 3.92
C LEU A 66 2.98 -7.95 5.02
N PRO A 67 3.19 -6.68 4.66
CA PRO A 67 3.10 -5.58 5.63
C PRO A 67 1.74 -5.59 6.35
N ARG A 68 1.73 -5.44 7.68
CA ARG A 68 0.51 -5.50 8.51
C ARG A 68 -0.58 -4.54 8.06
N SER A 69 -0.22 -3.30 7.71
CA SER A 69 -1.18 -2.29 7.23
C SER A 69 -1.85 -2.71 5.93
N TYR A 70 -1.10 -3.35 5.04
CA TYR A 70 -1.60 -3.84 3.77
C TYR A 70 -2.49 -5.07 3.96
N ALA A 71 -2.08 -6.02 4.80
CA ALA A 71 -2.90 -7.18 5.15
C ALA A 71 -4.22 -6.78 5.84
N LYS A 72 -4.18 -5.78 6.73
CA LYS A 72 -5.38 -5.22 7.39
C LYS A 72 -6.31 -4.58 6.36
N TRP A 73 -5.79 -3.79 5.43
CA TRP A 73 -6.59 -3.17 4.37
C TRP A 73 -7.29 -4.23 3.49
N ILE A 74 -6.60 -5.32 3.13
CA ILE A 74 -7.22 -6.45 2.39
C ILE A 74 -8.37 -7.05 3.21
N GLY A 75 -8.17 -7.25 4.53
CA GLY A 75 -9.21 -7.77 5.42
C GLY A 75 -10.45 -6.87 5.49
N GLU A 76 -10.25 -5.56 5.63
CA GLU A 76 -11.34 -4.57 5.65
C GLU A 76 -12.11 -4.53 4.34
N ALA A 77 -11.42 -4.65 3.20
CA ALA A 77 -12.04 -4.70 1.88
C ALA A 77 -12.81 -6.01 1.63
N ALA A 78 -12.24 -7.15 2.03
CA ALA A 78 -12.83 -8.47 1.80
C ALA A 78 -14.03 -8.78 2.71
N LYS A 79 -14.07 -8.20 3.93
CA LYS A 79 -15.10 -8.42 4.97
C LYS A 79 -15.40 -9.90 5.18
N VAL A 80 -14.36 -10.68 5.39
CA VAL A 80 -14.41 -12.13 5.63
C VAL A 80 -14.26 -12.40 7.12
N ASP A 81 -14.98 -13.41 7.64
CA ASP A 81 -14.83 -13.83 9.03
C ASP A 81 -13.48 -14.54 9.21
N GLU A 82 -12.65 -14.08 10.14
CA GLU A 82 -11.30 -14.61 10.35
C GLU A 82 -11.31 -16.09 10.78
N ARG A 83 -12.38 -16.56 11.43
CA ARG A 83 -12.51 -17.97 11.84
C ARG A 83 -12.60 -18.89 10.63
N LEU A 84 -13.25 -18.44 9.55
CA LEU A 84 -13.32 -19.18 8.31
C LEU A 84 -11.94 -19.28 7.66
N ILE A 85 -11.17 -18.18 7.64
CA ILE A 85 -9.79 -18.20 7.11
C ILE A 85 -8.92 -19.14 7.94
N GLU A 86 -9.02 -19.06 9.26
CA GLU A 86 -8.24 -19.90 10.16
C GLU A 86 -8.60 -21.38 9.99
N ALA A 87 -9.87 -21.71 9.76
CA ALA A 87 -10.28 -23.08 9.44
C ALA A 87 -9.63 -23.58 8.13
N LEU A 88 -9.61 -22.76 7.07
CA LEU A 88 -8.97 -23.10 5.79
C LEU A 88 -7.44 -23.26 5.96
N ARG A 89 -6.79 -22.42 6.78
CA ARG A 89 -5.36 -22.56 7.13
C ARG A 89 -5.09 -23.86 7.87
N ARG A 90 -5.93 -24.22 8.84
CA ARG A 90 -5.83 -25.49 9.58
C ARG A 90 -6.09 -26.70 8.69
N ALA A 91 -6.99 -26.56 7.71
CA ALA A 91 -7.25 -27.60 6.71
C ALA A 91 -6.03 -27.85 5.82
N ARG A 92 -5.32 -26.78 5.47
CA ARG A 92 -4.04 -26.86 4.74
C ARG A 92 -2.91 -27.48 5.54
N ARG A 93 -2.83 -27.16 6.84
CA ARG A 93 -1.81 -27.72 7.76
C ARG A 93 -2.10 -29.17 8.17
N GLY A 94 -3.25 -29.74 7.76
CA GLY A 94 -3.67 -31.09 8.14
C GLY A 94 -4.19 -31.23 9.58
N ILE A 95 -4.46 -30.11 10.26
CA ILE A 95 -5.00 -30.08 11.64
C ILE A 95 -6.53 -30.20 11.60
N PHE A 96 -7.16 -29.57 10.62
CA PHE A 96 -8.59 -29.71 10.33
C PHE A 96 -8.76 -30.77 9.24
N VAL A 97 -9.43 -31.88 9.54
CA VAL A 97 -9.59 -33.00 8.60
C VAL A 97 -11.05 -33.43 8.58
N TYR A 98 -11.66 -33.45 7.40
CA TYR A 98 -13.04 -33.92 7.24
C TYR A 98 -13.20 -35.39 7.64
N GLY A 99 -14.30 -35.70 8.34
CA GLY A 99 -14.66 -37.05 8.77
C GLY A 99 -13.87 -37.56 9.97
N LYS A 100 -13.03 -36.73 10.60
CA LYS A 100 -12.30 -37.07 11.82
C LYS A 100 -12.52 -35.98 12.87
N ASP A 101 -12.75 -36.38 14.11
CA ASP A 101 -12.77 -35.45 15.23
C ASP A 101 -11.33 -35.12 15.66
N THR A 102 -10.84 -33.96 15.23
CA THR A 102 -9.51 -33.44 15.59
C THR A 102 -9.58 -32.35 16.67
N GLY A 103 -10.72 -32.20 17.35
CA GLY A 103 -10.95 -31.16 18.36
C GLY A 103 -11.04 -29.73 17.78
N GLN A 104 -11.21 -29.58 16.46
CA GLN A 104 -11.27 -28.29 15.78
C GLN A 104 -12.69 -27.72 15.63
N ALA A 105 -13.73 -28.48 15.99
CA ALA A 105 -15.13 -28.08 15.90
C ALA A 105 -15.45 -26.73 16.56
N PRO A 106 -14.91 -26.38 17.76
CA PRO A 106 -15.25 -25.13 18.44
C PRO A 106 -14.99 -23.86 17.62
N LEU A 107 -14.01 -23.91 16.69
CA LEU A 107 -13.67 -22.77 15.83
C LEU A 107 -14.86 -22.34 14.96
N LEU A 108 -15.40 -23.27 14.15
CA LEU A 108 -16.51 -22.98 13.27
C LEU A 108 -17.87 -23.07 13.97
N GLU A 109 -18.00 -23.85 15.05
CA GLU A 109 -19.21 -23.83 15.89
C GLU A 109 -19.46 -22.44 16.50
N SER A 110 -18.41 -21.72 16.90
CA SER A 110 -18.56 -20.34 17.36
C SER A 110 -19.12 -19.44 16.26
N MET A 111 -18.70 -19.65 15.01
CA MET A 111 -19.23 -18.93 13.85
C MET A 111 -20.69 -19.29 13.61
N CYS A 112 -21.06 -20.57 13.70
CA CYS A 112 -22.45 -21.00 13.60
C CYS A 112 -23.35 -20.33 14.65
N LYS A 113 -22.88 -20.19 15.89
CA LYS A 113 -23.63 -19.52 16.97
C LYS A 113 -23.89 -18.04 16.65
N ASP A 114 -22.87 -17.31 16.18
CA ASP A 114 -23.00 -15.88 15.89
C ASP A 114 -23.93 -15.58 14.72
N PHE A 115 -23.96 -16.45 13.71
CA PHE A 115 -24.80 -16.31 12.53
C PHE A 115 -26.15 -17.03 12.63
N GLY A 116 -26.43 -17.75 13.73
CA GLY A 116 -27.68 -18.48 13.95
C GLY A 116 -27.84 -19.75 13.10
N TRP A 117 -26.74 -20.39 12.70
CA TRP A 117 -26.75 -21.65 11.94
C TRP A 117 -26.73 -22.88 12.84
N PRO A 118 -27.08 -24.07 12.31
CA PRO A 118 -26.93 -25.32 13.03
C PRO A 118 -25.47 -25.55 13.46
N THR A 119 -25.23 -25.76 14.75
CA THR A 119 -23.88 -25.99 15.31
C THR A 119 -23.17 -27.16 14.65
N LYS A 120 -23.91 -28.21 14.23
CA LYS A 120 -23.37 -29.35 13.48
C LYS A 120 -22.62 -28.97 12.20
N TRP A 121 -22.90 -27.82 11.59
CA TRP A 121 -22.19 -27.34 10.41
C TRP A 121 -20.74 -26.93 10.69
N GLY A 122 -20.44 -26.56 11.95
CA GLY A 122 -19.09 -26.22 12.38
C GLY A 122 -18.23 -27.44 12.72
N ASP A 123 -18.82 -28.62 12.80
CA ASP A 123 -18.11 -29.85 13.15
C ASP A 123 -17.58 -30.57 11.89
N PRO A 124 -16.25 -30.61 11.66
CA PRO A 124 -15.65 -31.26 10.49
C PRO A 124 -15.83 -32.78 10.46
N ALA A 125 -16.09 -33.41 11.61
CA ALA A 125 -16.37 -34.84 11.67
C ALA A 125 -17.77 -35.17 11.15
N LYS A 126 -18.72 -34.22 11.26
CA LYS A 126 -20.13 -34.41 10.90
C LYS A 126 -20.51 -33.78 9.56
N THR A 127 -19.95 -32.63 9.22
CA THR A 127 -20.35 -31.88 8.02
C THR A 127 -19.21 -31.82 7.01
N ILE A 128 -19.43 -32.40 5.83
CA ILE A 128 -18.44 -32.50 4.75
C ILE A 128 -19.11 -32.11 3.43
N PRO A 129 -18.62 -31.09 2.70
CA PRO A 129 -17.68 -30.03 3.10
C PRO A 129 -18.34 -28.90 3.92
N ILE A 130 -17.55 -27.89 4.32
CA ILE A 130 -18.06 -26.62 4.87
C ILE A 130 -19.14 -26.07 3.93
N PRO A 131 -20.40 -25.89 4.41
CA PRO A 131 -21.51 -25.42 3.60
C PRO A 131 -21.24 -24.05 2.95
N CYS A 132 -21.69 -23.88 1.70
CA CYS A 132 -21.56 -22.59 1.00
C CYS A 132 -22.24 -21.44 1.75
N GLU A 133 -23.30 -21.69 2.50
CA GLU A 133 -23.98 -20.65 3.28
C GLU A 133 -23.08 -20.04 4.37
N MET A 134 -22.21 -20.86 4.99
CA MET A 134 -21.19 -20.37 5.93
C MET A 134 -20.18 -19.47 5.21
N VAL A 135 -19.81 -19.86 3.99
CA VAL A 135 -18.88 -19.12 3.12
C VAL A 135 -19.52 -17.85 2.57
N HIS A 136 -20.85 -17.80 2.51
CA HIS A 136 -21.62 -16.64 2.09
C HIS A 136 -21.92 -15.65 3.22
N MET A 137 -21.57 -15.99 4.47
CA MET A 137 -21.81 -15.20 5.68
C MET A 137 -23.24 -14.65 5.79
N GLY A 138 -24.23 -15.53 5.55
CA GLY A 138 -25.64 -15.21 5.77
C GLY A 138 -26.34 -14.53 4.60
N CYS A 139 -25.71 -14.49 3.42
CA CYS A 139 -26.36 -13.99 2.19
C CYS A 139 -27.30 -15.02 1.53
N GLY A 140 -27.53 -16.17 2.17
CA GLY A 140 -28.28 -17.31 1.65
C GLY A 140 -27.45 -18.28 0.81
N PRO A 141 -28.08 -19.32 0.20
CA PRO A 141 -27.37 -20.44 -0.41
C PRO A 141 -26.85 -20.17 -1.84
N SER A 142 -27.34 -19.13 -2.53
CA SER A 142 -26.94 -18.85 -3.92
C SER A 142 -25.58 -18.17 -4.00
N CYS A 143 -24.68 -18.79 -4.78
CA CYS A 143 -23.32 -18.28 -5.02
C CYS A 143 -23.34 -16.97 -5.84
N GLU A 144 -24.27 -16.85 -6.78
CA GLU A 144 -24.46 -15.66 -7.62
C GLU A 144 -24.94 -14.48 -6.78
N LYS A 145 -25.96 -14.71 -5.94
CA LYS A 145 -26.44 -13.69 -5.01
C LYS A 145 -25.33 -13.23 -4.07
N HIS A 146 -24.51 -14.17 -3.58
CA HIS A 146 -23.36 -13.82 -2.76
C HIS A 146 -22.34 -12.96 -3.51
N ALA A 147 -21.97 -13.33 -4.73
CA ALA A 147 -21.04 -12.56 -5.56
C ALA A 147 -21.56 -11.13 -5.83
N VAL A 148 -22.83 -10.99 -6.20
CA VAL A 148 -23.46 -9.67 -6.40
C VAL A 148 -23.51 -8.87 -5.10
N SER A 149 -23.86 -9.50 -3.98
CA SER A 149 -23.86 -8.85 -2.66
C SER A 149 -22.47 -8.35 -2.28
N ARG A 150 -21.42 -9.16 -2.52
CA ARG A 150 -20.02 -8.79 -2.31
C ARG A 150 -19.60 -7.65 -3.21
N PHE A 151 -19.99 -7.66 -4.48
CA PHE A 151 -19.76 -6.56 -5.41
C PHE A 151 -20.36 -5.26 -4.85
N VAL A 152 -21.65 -5.24 -4.53
CA VAL A 152 -22.35 -4.02 -4.06
C VAL A 152 -21.78 -3.49 -2.75
N ARG A 153 -21.48 -4.36 -1.78
CA ARG A 153 -20.89 -3.98 -0.49
C ARG A 153 -19.49 -3.38 -0.67
N THR A 154 -18.65 -4.01 -1.49
CA THR A 154 -17.29 -3.54 -1.78
C THR A 154 -17.32 -2.25 -2.60
N PHE A 155 -18.24 -2.15 -3.56
CA PHE A 155 -18.42 -0.94 -4.36
C PHE A 155 -18.78 0.27 -3.49
N LYS A 156 -19.73 0.12 -2.56
CA LYS A 156 -20.08 1.19 -1.60
C LYS A 156 -18.89 1.59 -0.74
N PHE A 157 -18.14 0.62 -0.23
CA PHE A 157 -16.92 0.87 0.54
C PHE A 157 -15.87 1.63 -0.29
N ALA A 158 -15.58 1.17 -1.51
CA ALA A 158 -14.61 1.77 -2.40
C ALA A 158 -15.02 3.19 -2.83
N CYS A 159 -16.29 3.40 -3.17
CA CYS A 159 -16.83 4.73 -3.48
C CYS A 159 -16.66 5.70 -2.31
N ALA A 160 -16.94 5.25 -1.08
CA ALA A 160 -16.77 6.07 0.11
C ALA A 160 -15.31 6.50 0.35
N THR A 161 -14.33 5.75 -0.15
CA THR A 161 -12.90 6.10 -0.04
C THR A 161 -12.40 6.89 -1.26
N TYR A 162 -12.76 6.48 -2.47
CA TYR A 162 -12.19 7.04 -3.71
C TYR A 162 -12.85 8.34 -4.16
N ILE A 163 -14.16 8.51 -3.97
CA ILE A 163 -14.87 9.72 -4.39
C ILE A 163 -14.35 10.95 -3.62
N PRO A 164 -14.26 10.93 -2.27
CA PRO A 164 -13.74 12.08 -1.53
C PRO A 164 -12.30 12.40 -1.91
N LEU A 165 -11.46 11.38 -2.11
CA LEU A 165 -10.05 11.55 -2.48
C LEU A 165 -9.90 12.22 -3.86
N GLN A 166 -10.65 11.77 -4.87
CA GLN A 166 -10.61 12.34 -6.22
C GLN A 166 -11.17 13.77 -6.26
N ILE A 167 -12.19 14.06 -5.46
CA ILE A 167 -12.74 15.42 -5.32
C ILE A 167 -11.71 16.32 -4.61
N ALA A 168 -11.10 15.86 -3.51
CA ALA A 168 -10.06 16.58 -2.75
C ALA A 168 -8.89 17.03 -3.64
N PHE A 169 -8.38 16.15 -4.50
CA PHE A 169 -7.28 16.47 -5.40
C PHE A 169 -7.63 17.49 -6.49
N ARG A 170 -8.92 17.69 -6.80
CA ARG A 170 -9.37 18.58 -7.90
C ARG A 170 -10.15 19.81 -7.43
N LEU A 171 -10.33 19.97 -6.12
CA LEU A 171 -11.02 21.10 -5.48
C LEU A 171 -10.42 22.48 -5.84
N ARG A 172 -9.11 22.58 -6.12
CA ARG A 172 -8.46 23.84 -6.52
C ARG A 172 -8.62 24.22 -8.00
N SER A 173 -9.01 23.28 -8.88
CA SER A 173 -9.16 23.50 -10.33
C SER A 173 -10.62 23.74 -10.75
N MET A 174 -11.52 23.97 -9.79
CA MET A 174 -12.98 23.98 -9.99
C MET A 174 -13.46 25.32 -10.56
N LYS A 175 -13.46 25.43 -11.88
CA LYS A 175 -14.17 26.50 -12.62
C LYS A 175 -15.33 25.99 -13.48
N SER A 176 -15.55 24.66 -13.57
CA SER A 176 -16.59 24.03 -14.41
C SER A 176 -17.05 22.68 -13.85
N ALA A 177 -18.24 22.22 -14.25
CA ALA A 177 -18.82 20.93 -13.87
C ALA A 177 -18.21 19.72 -14.60
N ALA A 178 -17.54 19.94 -15.76
CA ALA A 178 -16.99 18.84 -16.56
C ALA A 178 -15.84 18.08 -15.87
N PRO A 179 -14.86 18.72 -15.21
CA PRO A 179 -13.82 18.03 -14.43
C PRO A 179 -14.36 17.19 -13.27
N ILE A 180 -15.46 17.62 -12.64
CA ILE A 180 -16.13 16.91 -11.54
C ILE A 180 -16.77 15.62 -12.06
N ARG A 181 -17.50 15.70 -13.17
CA ARG A 181 -18.11 14.51 -13.79
C ARG A 181 -17.05 13.47 -14.18
N ARG A 182 -15.90 13.91 -14.73
CA ARG A 182 -14.77 13.01 -15.03
C ARG A 182 -14.18 12.41 -13.77
N ALA A 183 -13.93 13.20 -12.72
CA ALA A 183 -13.37 12.69 -11.46
C ALA A 183 -14.29 11.66 -10.79
N ILE A 184 -15.60 11.90 -10.81
CA ILE A 184 -16.60 10.94 -10.32
C ILE A 184 -16.60 9.69 -11.20
N SER A 185 -16.56 9.82 -12.53
CA SER A 185 -16.49 8.68 -13.44
C SER A 185 -15.24 7.83 -13.21
N ASP A 186 -14.07 8.46 -13.04
CA ASP A 186 -12.81 7.80 -12.73
C ASP A 186 -12.87 7.08 -11.37
N ALA A 187 -13.46 7.73 -10.35
CA ALA A 187 -13.65 7.14 -9.03
C ALA A 187 -14.60 5.94 -9.06
N LEU A 188 -15.73 6.05 -9.78
CA LEU A 188 -16.70 4.96 -9.96
C LEU A 188 -16.07 3.78 -10.71
N ARG A 189 -15.28 4.04 -11.77
CA ARG A 189 -14.54 2.99 -12.49
C ARG A 189 -13.54 2.27 -11.59
N SER A 190 -12.76 3.03 -10.82
CA SER A 190 -11.81 2.48 -9.83
C SER A 190 -12.52 1.64 -8.76
N SER A 191 -13.71 2.10 -8.34
CA SER A 191 -14.54 1.40 -7.36
C SER A 191 -15.12 0.11 -7.94
N SER A 192 -15.55 0.13 -9.20
CA SER A 192 -15.99 -1.07 -9.95
C SER A 192 -14.86 -2.07 -10.11
N PHE A 193 -13.62 -1.62 -10.37
CA PHE A 193 -12.46 -2.49 -10.44
C PHE A 193 -12.23 -3.26 -9.13
N LEU A 194 -12.21 -2.56 -7.99
CA LEU A 194 -12.03 -3.20 -6.67
C LEU A 194 -13.22 -4.11 -6.31
N ALA A 195 -14.44 -3.68 -6.61
CA ALA A 195 -15.64 -4.47 -6.37
C ALA A 195 -15.66 -5.76 -7.22
N SER A 196 -15.29 -5.66 -8.50
CA SER A 196 -15.12 -6.81 -9.39
C SER A 196 -14.00 -7.72 -8.91
N PHE A 197 -12.89 -7.19 -8.39
CA PHE A 197 -11.80 -7.98 -7.84
C PHE A 197 -12.28 -8.92 -6.73
N VAL A 198 -12.99 -8.35 -5.74
CA VAL A 198 -13.53 -9.12 -4.62
C VAL A 198 -14.63 -10.08 -5.08
N SER A 199 -15.55 -9.62 -5.94
CA SER A 199 -16.64 -10.45 -6.47
C SER A 199 -16.13 -11.66 -7.25
N LEU A 200 -15.16 -11.46 -8.16
CA LEU A 200 -14.53 -12.55 -8.92
C LEU A 200 -13.82 -13.53 -7.99
N PHE A 201 -13.12 -13.05 -6.96
CA PHE A 201 -12.49 -13.93 -5.97
C PHE A 201 -13.51 -14.88 -5.33
N TYR A 202 -14.58 -14.35 -4.74
CA TYR A 202 -15.61 -15.16 -4.07
C TYR A 202 -16.35 -16.05 -5.06
N TYR A 203 -16.71 -15.53 -6.23
CA TYR A 203 -17.43 -16.30 -7.24
C TYR A 203 -16.60 -17.49 -7.72
N SER A 204 -15.31 -17.29 -7.98
CA SER A 204 -14.41 -18.37 -8.40
C SER A 204 -14.16 -19.41 -7.30
N VAL A 205 -14.08 -19.00 -6.03
CA VAL A 205 -14.04 -19.93 -4.88
C VAL A 205 -15.31 -20.78 -4.86
N CYS A 206 -16.49 -20.17 -4.94
CA CYS A 206 -17.75 -20.92 -4.89
C CYS A 206 -17.97 -21.79 -6.14
N LEU A 207 -17.65 -21.26 -7.32
CA LEU A 207 -17.82 -21.95 -8.60
C LEU A 207 -16.91 -23.19 -8.68
N SER A 208 -15.65 -23.06 -8.25
CA SER A 208 -14.71 -24.19 -8.21
C SER A 208 -15.16 -25.26 -7.23
N ARG A 209 -15.69 -24.90 -6.05
CA ARG A 209 -16.15 -25.87 -5.04
C ARG A 209 -17.44 -26.61 -5.43
N THR A 210 -18.38 -25.93 -6.08
CA THR A 210 -19.77 -26.44 -6.22
C THR A 210 -20.14 -26.93 -7.61
N ARG A 211 -19.66 -26.28 -8.67
CA ARG A 211 -20.11 -26.56 -10.05
C ARG A 211 -18.99 -27.04 -10.95
N LEU A 212 -17.92 -26.27 -11.06
CA LEU A 212 -16.85 -26.52 -12.02
C LEU A 212 -15.92 -27.64 -11.52
N GLY A 213 -15.50 -27.61 -10.26
CA GLY A 213 -14.58 -28.61 -9.70
C GLY A 213 -15.11 -30.02 -9.77
N PRO A 214 -16.34 -30.32 -9.27
CA PRO A 214 -16.91 -31.65 -9.35
C PRO A 214 -17.19 -32.16 -10.78
N ARG A 215 -17.24 -31.26 -11.78
CA ARG A 215 -17.40 -31.61 -13.19
C ARG A 215 -16.07 -31.85 -13.90
N LEU A 216 -15.01 -31.17 -13.47
CA LEU A 216 -13.67 -31.29 -14.06
C LEU A 216 -12.83 -32.40 -13.41
N PHE A 217 -13.10 -32.74 -12.15
CA PHE A 217 -12.33 -33.69 -11.39
C PHE A 217 -13.23 -34.71 -10.69
N ASP A 218 -12.89 -35.98 -10.84
CA ASP A 218 -13.55 -37.06 -10.10
C ASP A 218 -13.34 -36.88 -8.60
N LYS A 219 -14.40 -37.12 -7.81
CA LYS A 219 -14.39 -37.02 -6.35
C LYS A 219 -13.37 -37.95 -5.67
N THR A 220 -12.94 -39.00 -6.36
CA THR A 220 -11.92 -39.94 -5.90
C THR A 220 -10.50 -39.39 -6.05
N LYS A 221 -10.26 -38.49 -7.01
CA LYS A 221 -8.96 -37.85 -7.24
C LYS A 221 -8.82 -36.53 -6.49
N VAL A 222 -9.89 -35.74 -6.41
CA VAL A 222 -9.90 -34.45 -5.71
C VAL A 222 -10.99 -34.45 -4.64
N THR A 223 -10.55 -34.58 -3.38
CA THR A 223 -11.46 -34.64 -2.24
C THR A 223 -11.96 -33.25 -1.84
N PRO A 224 -13.10 -33.14 -1.11
CA PRO A 224 -13.55 -31.87 -0.56
C PRO A 224 -12.51 -31.23 0.38
N GLN A 225 -11.68 -32.04 1.04
CA GLN A 225 -10.54 -31.57 1.82
C GLN A 225 -9.55 -30.78 0.94
N MET A 226 -9.19 -31.30 -0.24
CA MET A 226 -8.24 -30.64 -1.15
C MET A 226 -8.79 -29.30 -1.69
N TRP A 227 -10.11 -29.23 -1.92
CA TRP A 227 -10.76 -27.99 -2.30
C TRP A 227 -10.61 -26.93 -1.22
N ASP A 228 -10.95 -27.26 0.02
CA ASP A 228 -10.94 -26.30 1.14
C ASP A 228 -9.55 -26.06 1.73
N SER A 229 -8.58 -26.97 1.51
CA SER A 229 -7.20 -26.80 1.95
C SER A 229 -6.38 -25.85 1.04
N GLY A 230 -6.88 -25.49 -0.14
CA GLY A 230 -6.12 -24.63 -1.05
C GLY A 230 -6.68 -24.43 -2.45
N LEU A 231 -7.24 -25.45 -3.09
CA LEU A 231 -7.57 -25.36 -4.52
C LEU A 231 -8.65 -24.30 -4.80
N CYS A 232 -9.65 -24.17 -3.93
CA CYS A 232 -10.69 -23.17 -4.10
C CYS A 232 -10.15 -21.74 -3.96
N VAL A 233 -9.30 -21.50 -2.97
CA VAL A 233 -8.61 -20.21 -2.76
C VAL A 233 -7.68 -19.92 -3.93
N GLY A 234 -6.99 -20.94 -4.46
CA GLY A 234 -6.15 -20.82 -5.65
C GLY A 234 -6.94 -20.39 -6.89
N ALA A 235 -8.12 -20.97 -7.10
CA ALA A 235 -9.03 -20.55 -8.17
C ALA A 235 -9.48 -19.09 -8.00
N GLY A 236 -9.79 -18.68 -6.76
CA GLY A 236 -10.07 -17.28 -6.42
C GLY A 236 -8.92 -16.34 -6.76
N CYS A 237 -7.70 -16.70 -6.34
CA CYS A 237 -6.47 -15.94 -6.59
C CYS A 237 -6.18 -15.80 -8.09
N ALA A 238 -6.35 -16.87 -8.86
CA ALA A 238 -6.10 -16.85 -10.31
C ALA A 238 -7.10 -15.97 -11.07
N MET A 239 -8.33 -15.84 -10.59
CA MET A 239 -9.40 -15.13 -11.29
C MET A 239 -9.57 -13.67 -10.87
N CYS A 240 -9.31 -13.33 -9.60
CA CYS A 240 -9.61 -11.99 -9.07
C CYS A 240 -8.83 -10.88 -9.78
N GLY A 241 -7.58 -11.17 -10.19
CA GLY A 241 -6.71 -10.22 -10.88
C GLY A 241 -7.22 -9.74 -12.24
N TRP A 242 -8.07 -10.52 -12.92
CA TRP A 242 -8.61 -10.13 -14.22
C TRP A 242 -9.62 -8.98 -14.15
N SER A 243 -10.04 -8.56 -12.95
CA SER A 243 -10.85 -7.36 -12.77
C SER A 243 -10.18 -6.09 -13.31
N ILE A 244 -8.85 -6.08 -13.45
CA ILE A 244 -8.06 -4.95 -13.98
C ILE A 244 -8.50 -4.51 -15.37
N LEU A 245 -9.18 -5.38 -16.12
CA LEU A 245 -9.77 -5.06 -17.42
C LEU A 245 -10.87 -3.98 -17.33
N VAL A 246 -11.45 -3.76 -16.14
CA VAL A 246 -12.39 -2.65 -15.89
C VAL A 246 -11.70 -1.29 -15.97
N GLU A 247 -10.40 -1.22 -15.66
CA GLU A 247 -9.61 0.01 -15.69
C GLU A 247 -9.10 0.37 -17.09
N HIS A 248 -8.68 1.62 -17.27
CA HIS A 248 -8.06 2.10 -18.52
C HIS A 248 -6.64 1.56 -18.69
N ALA A 249 -6.25 1.22 -19.92
CA ALA A 249 -4.95 0.63 -20.25
C ALA A 249 -3.74 1.30 -19.57
N LYS A 250 -3.63 2.64 -19.65
CA LYS A 250 -2.55 3.41 -19.01
C LYS A 250 -2.48 3.18 -17.49
N LYS A 251 -3.65 3.16 -16.82
CA LYS A 251 -3.74 2.94 -15.38
C LYS A 251 -3.53 1.48 -14.98
N ARG A 252 -3.78 0.52 -15.88
CA ARG A 252 -3.46 -0.90 -15.65
C ARG A 252 -1.96 -1.09 -15.44
N GLN A 253 -1.15 -0.44 -16.27
CA GLN A 253 0.31 -0.48 -16.17
C GLN A 253 0.80 0.12 -14.84
N GLU A 254 0.28 1.28 -14.43
CA GLU A 254 0.61 1.92 -13.15
C GLU A 254 0.26 1.03 -11.95
N ILE A 255 -0.93 0.42 -11.95
CA ILE A 255 -1.36 -0.49 -10.89
C ILE A 255 -0.52 -1.78 -10.90
N ALA A 256 -0.20 -2.33 -12.08
CA ALA A 256 0.65 -3.51 -12.22
C ALA A 256 2.04 -3.26 -11.62
N LEU A 257 2.65 -2.12 -11.94
CA LEU A 257 3.95 -1.69 -11.40
C LEU A 257 3.91 -1.43 -9.89
N PHE A 258 2.75 -1.08 -9.33
CA PHE A 258 2.57 -0.92 -7.89
C PHE A 258 2.42 -2.25 -7.14
N VAL A 259 1.81 -3.27 -7.77
CA VAL A 259 1.53 -4.57 -7.13
C VAL A 259 2.66 -5.58 -7.35
N ALA A 260 3.30 -5.60 -8.53
CA ALA A 260 4.34 -6.57 -8.86
C ALA A 260 5.52 -6.58 -7.88
N PRO A 261 6.09 -5.44 -7.43
CA PRO A 261 7.15 -5.43 -6.44
C PRO A 261 6.72 -5.99 -5.08
N ARG A 262 5.46 -5.78 -4.68
CA ARG A 262 4.92 -6.35 -3.43
C ARG A 262 4.73 -7.85 -3.55
N ALA A 263 4.25 -8.33 -4.69
CA ALA A 263 4.15 -9.75 -4.98
C ALA A 263 5.53 -10.42 -4.92
N ALA A 264 6.53 -9.84 -5.58
CA ALA A 264 7.91 -10.31 -5.52
C ALA A 264 8.43 -10.35 -4.07
N ALA A 265 8.16 -9.30 -3.28
CA ALA A 265 8.55 -9.26 -1.87
C ALA A 265 7.95 -10.39 -1.02
N THR A 266 6.77 -10.93 -1.37
CA THR A 266 6.18 -12.07 -0.64
C THR A 266 6.78 -13.44 -1.00
N VAL A 267 7.45 -13.54 -2.14
CA VAL A 267 8.12 -14.78 -2.58
C VAL A 267 9.52 -14.85 -1.99
N LEU A 268 10.14 -13.70 -1.78
CA LEU A 268 11.47 -13.59 -1.16
C LEU A 268 11.38 -13.87 0.36
N PRO A 269 12.43 -14.48 0.95
CA PRO A 269 12.49 -14.75 2.39
C PRO A 269 12.66 -13.44 3.17
N ARG A 270 11.56 -12.72 3.36
CA ARG A 270 11.48 -11.53 4.21
C ARG A 270 10.47 -11.83 5.32
N VAL A 271 10.98 -11.97 6.54
CA VAL A 271 10.15 -12.13 7.73
C VAL A 271 9.95 -10.74 8.32
N TYR A 272 8.72 -10.24 8.31
CA TYR A 272 8.36 -9.11 9.16
C TYR A 272 8.24 -9.64 10.59
N ASP A 273 8.98 -9.06 11.56
CA ASP A 273 8.88 -9.48 12.96
C ASP A 273 7.46 -9.27 13.46
N GLN A 274 6.70 -10.37 13.55
CA GLN A 274 5.38 -10.37 14.12
C GLN A 274 5.49 -10.59 15.63
N LYS A 275 5.61 -9.52 16.44
CA LYS A 275 5.25 -9.64 17.85
C LYS A 275 3.79 -10.08 17.93
N SER A 276 3.57 -11.30 18.39
CA SER A 276 2.26 -11.89 18.65
C SER A 276 1.68 -11.27 19.92
N GLU A 277 0.72 -10.35 19.77
CA GLU A 277 -0.20 -10.09 20.87
C GLU A 277 -1.16 -11.27 20.96
N SER A 278 -0.88 -12.17 21.91
CA SER A 278 -1.86 -13.14 22.37
C SER A 278 -3.10 -12.37 22.84
N ILE A 279 -4.22 -12.58 22.15
CA ILE A 279 -5.55 -12.15 22.61
C ILE A 279 -5.84 -12.93 23.90
N ALA A 280 -5.42 -12.36 25.03
CA ALA A 280 -5.92 -12.75 26.33
C ALA A 280 -7.30 -12.12 26.48
N THR A 281 -8.32 -12.95 26.29
CA THR A 281 -9.71 -12.68 26.65
C THR A 281 -9.81 -12.49 28.17
N GLY A 282 -9.41 -11.31 28.66
CA GLY A 282 -9.54 -10.91 30.04
C GLY A 282 -10.83 -10.14 30.24
N ARG A 283 -11.93 -10.85 30.56
CA ARG A 283 -13.08 -10.24 31.24
C ARG A 283 -12.57 -9.51 32.48
N ARG A 284 -12.61 -8.17 32.48
CA ARG A 284 -12.58 -7.40 33.73
C ARG A 284 -13.97 -6.88 34.01
N PHE A 285 -14.67 -7.68 34.81
CA PHE A 285 -15.65 -7.21 35.78
C PHE A 285 -15.02 -6.04 36.56
N PHE A 286 -15.62 -4.85 36.46
CA PHE A 286 -15.50 -3.83 37.50
C PHE A 286 -16.87 -3.65 38.13
N THR A 287 -17.14 -4.51 39.10
CA THR A 287 -18.04 -4.22 40.21
C THR A 287 -17.40 -3.16 41.08
N ARG A 288 -18.10 -2.04 41.27
CA ARG A 288 -17.96 -1.23 42.49
C ARG A 288 -19.30 -0.58 42.82
N ASN A 289 -19.98 -1.18 43.80
CA ASN A 289 -21.07 -0.56 44.53
C ASN A 289 -20.57 0.69 45.25
N ALA A 290 -21.37 1.75 45.28
CA ALA A 290 -21.76 2.42 46.53
C ALA A 290 -22.87 3.43 46.24
N CYS A 291 -24.00 3.18 46.91
CA CYS A 291 -25.18 4.02 46.99
C CYS A 291 -24.86 5.31 47.75
N LEU A 292 -25.29 6.47 47.24
CA LEU A 292 -25.71 7.59 48.08
C LEU A 292 -26.94 8.23 47.46
N HIS A 293 -28.00 8.23 48.26
CA HIS A 293 -29.27 8.92 48.06
C HIS A 293 -29.04 10.40 47.73
N GLN A 294 -29.73 10.90 46.70
CA GLN A 294 -30.40 12.20 46.85
C GLN A 294 -31.73 12.18 46.09
N SER A 295 -32.80 12.27 46.88
CA SER A 295 -34.11 12.71 46.45
C SER A 295 -34.01 14.16 45.96
N SER A 296 -34.43 14.43 44.73
CA SER A 296 -34.98 15.73 44.36
C SER A 296 -35.78 15.67 43.05
N SER A 297 -37.05 16.05 43.20
CA SER A 297 -37.88 16.77 42.24
C SER A 297 -38.11 16.16 40.86
N SER A 298 -39.35 15.69 40.68
CA SER A 298 -40.11 15.75 39.42
C SER A 298 -39.81 17.03 38.62
N ALA A 299 -39.10 16.89 37.50
CA ALA A 299 -38.95 17.96 36.50
C ALA A 299 -40.00 17.77 35.37
N PRO A 300 -40.86 18.76 35.09
CA PRO A 300 -42.01 18.60 34.22
C PRO A 300 -41.66 18.95 32.75
N PHE A 301 -40.74 18.24 32.10
CA PHE A 301 -40.42 18.51 30.68
C PHE A 301 -40.07 17.25 29.88
N ASN A 302 -40.87 16.20 30.01
CA ASN A 302 -40.82 15.05 29.10
C ASN A 302 -41.94 15.13 28.04
N THR A 303 -42.01 16.26 27.34
CA THR A 303 -42.88 16.39 26.16
C THR A 303 -42.15 15.82 24.92
N PRO A 304 -42.86 15.23 23.93
CA PRO A 304 -42.26 14.72 22.69
C PRO A 304 -41.42 15.75 21.93
N GLN A 305 -41.72 17.04 22.14
CA GLN A 305 -40.98 18.18 21.60
C GLN A 305 -39.62 18.40 22.26
N SER A 306 -39.50 18.15 23.57
CA SER A 306 -38.24 18.22 24.34
C SER A 306 -37.26 17.11 23.93
N GLN A 307 -37.76 15.89 23.71
CA GLN A 307 -36.95 14.76 23.25
C GLN A 307 -36.38 14.97 21.84
N LYS A 308 -37.16 15.52 20.91
CA LYS A 308 -36.67 15.89 19.56
C LYS A 308 -35.61 16.98 19.61
N ARG A 309 -35.77 17.97 20.50
CA ARG A 309 -34.80 19.06 20.68
C ARG A 309 -33.49 18.58 21.30
N ASN A 310 -33.56 17.69 22.29
CA ASN A 310 -32.38 17.08 22.92
C ASN A 310 -31.63 16.15 21.95
N ALA A 311 -32.35 15.41 21.10
CA ALA A 311 -31.73 14.61 20.04
C ALA A 311 -31.00 15.50 19.02
N SER A 312 -31.62 16.60 18.57
CA SER A 312 -30.98 17.57 17.68
C SER A 312 -29.72 18.19 18.31
N THR A 313 -29.78 18.63 19.57
CA THR A 313 -28.61 19.16 20.29
C THR A 313 -27.50 18.12 20.44
N MET A 314 -27.85 16.85 20.67
CA MET A 314 -26.89 15.75 20.71
C MET A 314 -26.22 15.52 19.35
N TYR A 315 -26.98 15.57 18.26
CA TYR A 315 -26.40 15.46 16.90
C TYR A 315 -25.49 16.63 16.55
N TYR A 316 -25.85 17.87 16.93
CA TYR A 316 -25.00 19.04 16.71
C TYR A 316 -23.69 18.98 17.52
N THR A 317 -23.76 18.59 18.78
CA THR A 317 -22.56 18.46 19.63
C THR A 317 -21.63 17.34 19.13
N ILE A 318 -22.17 16.18 18.75
CA ILE A 318 -21.39 15.10 18.13
C ILE A 318 -20.75 15.58 16.80
N SER A 319 -21.48 16.34 15.99
CA SER A 319 -20.98 16.84 14.70
C SER A 319 -19.81 17.82 14.87
N ILE A 320 -19.88 18.70 15.89
CA ILE A 320 -18.79 19.63 16.21
C ILE A 320 -17.55 18.87 16.68
N ILE A 321 -17.72 17.90 17.60
CA ILE A 321 -16.60 17.08 18.09
C ILE A 321 -15.93 16.33 16.94
N LEU A 322 -16.70 15.67 16.09
CA LEU A 322 -16.19 14.96 14.91
C LEU A 322 -15.51 15.94 13.93
N GLY A 323 -16.07 17.13 13.74
CA GLY A 323 -15.50 18.18 12.89
C GLY A 323 -14.15 18.68 13.40
N THR A 324 -14.03 18.97 14.70
CA THR A 324 -12.78 19.43 15.31
C THR A 324 -11.71 18.35 15.28
N VAL A 325 -12.07 17.09 15.54
CA VAL A 325 -11.12 15.95 15.45
C VAL A 325 -10.67 15.75 14.00
N ALA A 326 -11.59 15.83 13.03
CA ALA A 326 -11.25 15.72 11.61
C ALA A 326 -10.32 16.85 11.16
N LEU A 327 -10.55 18.09 11.59
CA LEU A 327 -9.69 19.24 11.29
C LEU A 327 -8.31 19.11 11.94
N ALA A 328 -8.25 18.73 13.21
CA ALA A 328 -6.99 18.52 13.91
C ALA A 328 -6.14 17.44 13.21
N TYR A 329 -6.75 16.29 12.90
CA TYR A 329 -6.07 15.21 12.21
C TYR A 329 -5.72 15.55 10.75
N GLY A 330 -6.57 16.30 10.05
CA GLY A 330 -6.35 16.76 8.67
C GLY A 330 -5.33 17.89 8.52
N SER A 331 -5.07 18.66 9.57
CA SER A 331 -4.14 19.80 9.54
C SER A 331 -2.68 19.40 9.29
N VAL A 332 -2.23 18.27 9.85
CA VAL A 332 -0.86 17.77 9.71
C VAL A 332 -0.54 17.37 8.26
N PRO A 333 -1.33 16.53 7.57
CA PRO A 333 -1.10 16.23 6.16
C PRO A 333 -1.28 17.47 5.27
N LEU A 334 -2.19 18.40 5.62
CA LEU A 334 -2.34 19.66 4.89
C LEU A 334 -1.09 20.55 5.00
N TYR A 335 -0.49 20.67 6.19
CA TYR A 335 0.75 21.40 6.40
C TYR A 335 1.90 20.77 5.60
N LYS A 336 2.04 19.44 5.67
CA LYS A 336 3.05 18.71 4.87
C LYS A 336 2.85 18.93 3.37
N MET A 337 1.61 18.92 2.90
CA MET A 337 1.27 19.17 1.50
C MET A 337 1.63 20.60 1.09
N ILE A 338 1.35 21.60 1.93
CA ILE A 338 1.72 22.99 1.65
C ILE A 338 3.25 23.11 1.58
N CYS A 339 3.99 22.60 2.57
CA CYS A 339 5.46 22.66 2.59
C CYS A 339 6.10 21.95 1.38
N GLN A 340 5.56 20.80 0.96
CA GLN A 340 6.02 20.06 -0.22
C GLN A 340 5.62 20.70 -1.56
N GLN A 341 4.64 21.61 -1.58
CA GLN A 341 4.22 22.34 -2.77
C GLN A 341 4.86 23.72 -2.88
N THR A 342 5.18 24.37 -1.77
CA THR A 342 5.76 25.72 -1.75
C THR A 342 7.27 25.71 -1.54
N GLY A 343 7.85 24.60 -1.08
CA GLY A 343 9.28 24.53 -0.74
C GLY A 343 9.66 25.37 0.48
N TRP A 344 8.67 25.76 1.29
CA TRP A 344 8.88 26.56 2.49
C TRP A 344 9.82 25.81 3.46
N ASN A 345 10.84 26.51 3.98
CA ASN A 345 11.98 25.93 4.71
C ASN A 345 12.95 25.02 3.91
N GLY A 346 13.05 25.20 2.58
CA GLY A 346 14.07 24.54 1.76
C GLY A 346 13.84 23.03 1.56
N GLN A 347 12.60 22.57 1.76
CA GLN A 347 12.17 21.23 1.39
C GLN A 347 11.96 21.14 -0.13
N PRO A 348 12.36 20.03 -0.77
CA PRO A 348 12.23 19.84 -2.22
C PRO A 348 10.75 19.80 -2.64
N VAL A 349 10.43 20.50 -3.72
CA VAL A 349 9.06 20.63 -4.21
C VAL A 349 8.74 19.52 -5.21
N LEU A 350 7.58 18.85 -5.08
CA LEU A 350 7.15 17.81 -6.02
C LEU A 350 6.64 18.35 -7.37
N THR A 351 6.66 19.67 -7.60
CA THR A 351 5.92 20.34 -8.68
C THR A 351 6.52 20.20 -10.07
N HIS A 352 7.78 19.81 -10.23
CA HIS A 352 8.41 19.73 -11.58
C HIS A 352 8.17 18.41 -12.34
N ARG A 353 7.28 17.54 -11.83
CA ARG A 353 6.75 16.38 -12.59
C ARG A 353 5.43 16.66 -13.34
N ALA A 354 4.85 17.86 -13.21
CA ALA A 354 3.47 18.12 -13.65
C ALA A 354 3.30 19.16 -14.77
N GLY A 355 4.36 19.51 -15.51
CA GLY A 355 4.27 20.41 -16.67
C GLY A 355 5.20 19.97 -17.79
N GLY A 356 4.62 19.50 -18.90
CA GLY A 356 5.32 19.27 -20.16
C GLY A 356 5.67 17.81 -20.48
N ASP A 357 5.22 17.36 -21.64
CA ASP A 357 5.47 16.10 -22.36
C ASP A 357 6.96 15.84 -22.70
N GLY A 358 7.89 16.12 -21.78
CA GLY A 358 9.33 15.96 -21.98
C GLY A 358 9.92 14.86 -21.10
N ASP A 359 10.52 13.86 -21.74
CA ASP A 359 11.37 12.85 -21.12
C ASP A 359 12.39 13.53 -20.18
N THR A 360 12.64 12.96 -18.99
CA THR A 360 13.55 13.58 -18.00
C THR A 360 14.99 13.67 -18.53
N SER A 361 15.30 12.90 -19.58
CA SER A 361 16.57 12.92 -20.31
C SER A 361 16.84 14.22 -21.09
N SER A 362 15.82 14.94 -21.57
CA SER A 362 16.02 16.13 -22.40
C SER A 362 16.45 17.38 -21.61
N ARG A 363 16.23 17.38 -20.29
CA ARG A 363 16.58 18.48 -19.37
C ARG A 363 18.01 18.44 -18.84
N VAL A 364 18.80 17.42 -19.21
CA VAL A 364 20.21 17.26 -18.82
C VAL A 364 21.17 17.91 -19.84
N THR A 365 20.67 18.88 -20.60
CA THR A 365 21.48 19.60 -21.58
C THR A 365 22.08 20.84 -20.92
N PRO A 366 23.41 20.96 -20.80
CA PRO A 366 24.04 22.08 -20.12
C PRO A 366 23.80 23.38 -20.89
N VAL A 367 23.35 24.42 -20.19
CA VAL A 367 23.20 25.76 -20.75
C VAL A 367 24.57 26.45 -20.74
N THR A 368 25.26 26.42 -21.87
CA THR A 368 26.64 26.93 -22.00
C THR A 368 26.75 28.45 -21.90
N ASP A 369 25.65 29.18 -22.09
CA ASP A 369 25.57 30.66 -22.03
C ASP A 369 25.24 31.18 -20.62
N SER A 370 25.37 30.33 -19.60
CA SER A 370 25.01 30.67 -18.21
C SER A 370 26.22 30.65 -17.28
N ARG A 371 26.10 31.34 -16.14
CA ARG A 371 27.16 31.38 -15.11
C ARG A 371 27.27 30.04 -14.38
N ARG A 372 28.50 29.63 -14.04
CA ARG A 372 28.74 28.44 -13.21
C ARG A 372 28.30 28.69 -11.77
N LEU A 373 27.44 27.82 -11.26
CA LEU A 373 26.94 27.85 -9.89
C LEU A 373 27.91 27.07 -8.97
N ARG A 374 28.24 27.66 -7.82
CA ARG A 374 29.05 27.02 -6.80
C ARG A 374 28.16 26.21 -5.86
N ILE A 375 28.31 24.90 -5.90
CA ILE A 375 27.60 23.96 -5.02
C ILE A 375 28.52 23.59 -3.88
N THR A 376 28.12 23.93 -2.66
CA THR A 376 28.85 23.62 -1.43
C THR A 376 28.19 22.46 -0.71
N PHE A 377 29.00 21.56 -0.18
CA PHE A 377 28.53 20.34 0.48
C PHE A 377 28.78 20.41 1.97
N ASN A 378 27.72 20.20 2.75
CA ASN A 378 27.80 20.15 4.20
C ASN A 378 27.25 18.81 4.70
N GLY A 379 27.97 18.19 5.64
CA GLY A 379 27.59 16.94 6.27
C GLY A 379 27.66 17.05 7.77
N SER A 380 26.55 16.73 8.43
CA SER A 380 26.39 16.75 9.88
C SER A 380 25.77 15.44 10.37
N VAL A 381 25.98 15.12 11.63
CA VAL A 381 25.36 13.98 12.32
C VAL A 381 24.72 14.47 13.62
N SER A 382 23.67 13.81 14.09
CA SER A 382 23.13 14.01 15.43
C SER A 382 24.10 13.48 16.49
N ASP A 383 24.19 14.12 17.65
CA ASP A 383 25.12 13.73 18.74
C ASP A 383 24.93 12.29 19.23
N VAL A 384 23.71 11.74 19.10
CA VAL A 384 23.35 10.36 19.48
C VAL A 384 23.93 9.32 18.51
N LEU A 385 24.36 9.75 17.32
CA LEU A 385 24.88 8.89 16.26
C LEU A 385 26.41 8.99 16.26
N PRO A 386 27.15 7.96 16.73
CA PRO A 386 28.61 7.97 16.80
C PRO A 386 29.23 7.73 15.42
N TRP A 387 28.79 8.49 14.43
CA TRP A 387 29.28 8.43 13.06
C TRP A 387 30.14 9.66 12.76
N LYS A 388 31.14 9.48 11.91
CA LYS A 388 31.81 10.59 11.23
C LYS A 388 31.25 10.67 9.82
N PHE A 389 30.60 11.77 9.49
CA PHE A 389 30.06 12.01 8.16
C PHE A 389 30.68 13.27 7.58
N THR A 390 31.45 13.13 6.50
CA THR A 390 32.18 14.24 5.90
C THR A 390 32.08 14.19 4.38
N PRO A 391 31.85 15.34 3.72
CA PRO A 391 31.96 15.41 2.27
C PRO A 391 33.41 15.19 1.83
N GLN A 392 33.63 14.41 0.77
CA GLN A 392 34.95 14.23 0.15
C GLN A 392 35.41 15.52 -0.55
N GLN A 393 34.47 16.22 -1.17
CA GLN A 393 34.70 17.51 -1.83
C GLN A 393 33.85 18.60 -1.18
N ARG A 394 34.47 19.74 -0.86
CA ARG A 394 33.79 20.87 -0.19
C ARG A 394 32.90 21.67 -1.14
N GLU A 395 33.33 21.82 -2.39
CA GLU A 395 32.58 22.52 -3.41
C GLU A 395 32.79 21.93 -4.81
N VAL A 396 31.79 22.11 -5.67
CA VAL A 396 31.86 21.82 -7.12
C VAL A 396 31.21 22.98 -7.88
N ARG A 397 31.73 23.31 -9.07
CA ARG A 397 31.16 24.34 -9.94
C ARG A 397 30.54 23.71 -11.19
N VAL A 398 29.22 23.87 -11.35
CA VAL A 398 28.43 23.30 -12.44
C VAL A 398 27.62 24.35 -13.17
N LEU A 399 27.36 24.11 -14.44
CA LEU A 399 26.37 24.85 -15.21
C LEU A 399 24.95 24.31 -14.92
N PRO A 400 23.93 25.17 -14.94
CA PRO A 400 22.53 24.73 -15.10
C PRO A 400 22.39 23.72 -16.25
N GLY A 401 21.74 22.59 -15.97
CA GLY A 401 21.61 21.43 -16.87
C GLY A 401 22.79 20.46 -16.87
N GLU A 402 23.95 20.84 -16.32
CA GLU A 402 25.10 19.95 -16.17
C GLU A 402 24.89 18.99 -14.99
N THR A 403 25.17 17.71 -15.22
CA THR A 403 25.13 16.70 -14.15
C THR A 403 26.44 16.65 -13.40
N ALA A 404 26.37 16.56 -12.07
CA ALA A 404 27.52 16.36 -11.21
C ALA A 404 27.32 15.21 -10.23
N LEU A 405 28.45 14.60 -9.89
CA LEU A 405 28.57 13.55 -8.89
C LEU A 405 29.37 14.07 -7.70
N ALA A 406 28.87 13.84 -6.49
CA ALA A 406 29.56 14.12 -5.26
C ALA A 406 29.57 12.94 -4.31
N PHE A 407 30.65 12.80 -3.54
CA PHE A 407 30.82 11.72 -2.58
C PHE A 407 30.84 12.25 -1.16
N TYR A 408 30.18 11.52 -0.27
CA TYR A 408 30.31 11.68 1.18
C TYR A 408 30.84 10.39 1.77
N THR A 409 31.72 10.50 2.76
CA THR A 409 32.19 9.34 3.51
C THR A 409 31.49 9.30 4.85
N ALA A 410 30.83 8.18 5.13
CA ALA A 410 30.24 7.88 6.44
C ALA A 410 31.07 6.79 7.12
N THR A 411 31.42 6.97 8.38
CA THR A 411 32.19 5.99 9.17
C THR A 411 31.51 5.76 10.50
N ASN A 412 31.18 4.51 10.82
CA ASN A 412 30.63 4.15 12.12
C ASN A 412 31.76 3.97 13.13
N LYS A 413 31.88 4.90 14.10
CA LYS A 413 32.86 4.81 15.19
C LYS A 413 32.31 4.07 16.42
N GLY A 414 31.07 3.60 16.37
CA GLY A 414 30.45 2.84 17.45
C GLY A 414 30.92 1.39 17.50
N PRO A 415 30.76 0.72 18.66
CA PRO A 415 31.13 -0.69 18.84
C PRO A 415 30.10 -1.68 18.26
N ALA A 416 28.94 -1.20 17.81
CA ALA A 416 27.84 -2.01 17.29
C ALA A 416 27.37 -1.50 15.92
N ASP A 417 26.60 -2.32 15.22
CA ASP A 417 25.92 -1.93 13.98
C ASP A 417 24.83 -0.90 14.27
N ILE A 418 24.78 0.15 13.45
CA ILE A 418 23.84 1.25 13.64
C ILE A 418 23.11 1.52 12.32
N ILE A 419 21.81 1.81 12.43
CA ILE A 419 20.99 2.26 11.31
C ILE A 419 20.85 3.78 11.39
N GLY A 420 21.25 4.44 10.31
CA GLY A 420 21.12 5.88 10.14
C GLY A 420 20.14 6.22 9.02
N VAL A 421 19.41 7.32 9.19
CA VAL A 421 18.60 7.95 8.15
C VAL A 421 19.09 9.37 7.95
N ALA A 422 19.22 9.80 6.70
CA ALA A 422 19.64 11.15 6.37
C ALA A 422 18.47 12.00 5.90
N THR A 423 18.38 13.22 6.41
CA THR A 423 17.56 14.27 5.80
C THR A 423 18.47 15.27 5.10
N TYR A 424 17.90 16.02 4.15
CA TYR A 424 18.63 17.06 3.44
C TYR A 424 17.84 18.35 3.35
N SER A 425 18.58 19.43 3.19
CA SER A 425 18.05 20.76 2.89
C SER A 425 18.94 21.46 1.87
N VAL A 426 18.30 22.32 1.07
CA VAL A 426 18.98 23.16 0.07
C VAL A 426 18.84 24.60 0.51
N THR A 427 19.96 25.32 0.55
CA THR A 427 20.03 26.74 0.92
C THR A 427 20.71 27.53 -0.21
N PRO A 428 20.19 28.69 -0.64
CA PRO A 428 18.93 29.32 -0.24
C PRO A 428 17.69 28.51 -0.63
N GLY A 429 16.64 28.54 0.19
CA GLY A 429 15.44 27.71 0.01
C GLY A 429 14.69 27.95 -1.30
N GLN A 430 14.82 29.13 -1.88
CA GLN A 430 14.23 29.48 -3.18
C GLN A 430 14.80 28.64 -4.35
N VAL A 431 15.99 28.04 -4.18
CA VAL A 431 16.63 27.18 -5.19
C VAL A 431 16.15 25.73 -5.10
N ALA A 432 15.52 25.33 -3.98
CA ALA A 432 15.08 23.96 -3.76
C ALA A 432 14.20 23.35 -4.89
N PRO A 433 13.33 24.11 -5.59
CA PRO A 433 12.56 23.59 -6.73
C PRO A 433 13.43 23.22 -7.94
N TYR A 434 14.53 23.95 -8.16
CA TYR A 434 15.44 23.76 -9.30
C TYR A 434 16.51 22.70 -9.04
N PHE A 435 16.73 22.33 -7.78
CA PHE A 435 17.73 21.33 -7.42
C PHE A 435 17.19 19.90 -7.59
N SER A 436 17.59 19.23 -8.66
CA SER A 436 17.11 17.88 -8.98
C SER A 436 18.15 16.82 -8.62
N LYS A 437 17.84 16.06 -7.56
CA LYS A 437 18.65 14.93 -7.13
C LYS A 437 18.19 13.64 -7.80
N ILE A 438 19.02 13.09 -8.70
CA ILE A 438 18.70 11.90 -9.50
C ILE A 438 18.88 10.62 -8.66
N GLN A 439 19.92 10.53 -7.82
CA GLN A 439 20.18 9.37 -6.94
C GLN A 439 20.61 9.80 -5.53
N CYS A 440 19.97 9.25 -4.49
CA CYS A 440 20.07 9.66 -3.07
C CYS A 440 20.14 8.46 -2.13
N PHE A 441 21.13 8.41 -1.25
CA PHE A 441 21.17 7.51 -0.09
C PHE A 441 20.13 7.86 1.01
N CYS A 442 19.38 8.94 0.82
CA CYS A 442 18.71 9.68 1.90
C CYS A 442 17.34 9.12 2.27
N PHE A 443 16.75 8.32 1.37
CA PHE A 443 15.48 7.64 1.60
C PHE A 443 15.67 6.15 1.89
N GLU A 444 16.91 5.68 1.89
CA GLU A 444 17.25 4.30 2.20
C GLU A 444 17.96 4.24 3.54
N GLU A 445 17.53 3.29 4.36
CA GLU A 445 18.16 3.00 5.64
C GLU A 445 19.60 2.57 5.40
N GLN A 446 20.55 3.34 5.94
CA GLN A 446 21.96 2.98 5.86
C GLN A 446 22.32 2.23 7.13
N LYS A 447 22.60 0.94 7.00
CA LYS A 447 23.18 0.12 8.07
C LYS A 447 24.68 0.11 7.88
N LEU A 448 25.43 0.63 8.85
CA LEU A 448 26.89 0.52 8.90
C LEU A 448 27.30 -0.39 10.05
N ASN A 449 28.14 -1.38 9.77
CA ASN A 449 28.73 -2.24 10.79
C ASN A 449 29.71 -1.43 11.66
N ALA A 450 30.08 -1.98 12.81
CA ALA A 450 31.05 -1.34 13.70
C ALA A 450 32.40 -1.13 12.97
N GLY A 451 32.92 0.09 12.98
CA GLY A 451 34.17 0.45 12.31
C GLY A 451 34.11 0.56 10.78
N GLU A 452 32.96 0.30 10.16
CA GLU A 452 32.82 0.33 8.70
C GLU A 452 32.80 1.78 8.16
N SER A 453 33.53 2.00 7.06
CA SER A 453 33.52 3.24 6.28
C SER A 453 32.94 2.98 4.90
N VAL A 454 31.96 3.78 4.49
CA VAL A 454 31.30 3.67 3.17
C VAL A 454 31.26 5.03 2.49
N ASP A 455 31.57 5.03 1.19
CA ASP A 455 31.42 6.20 0.33
C ASP A 455 30.02 6.20 -0.32
N MET A 456 29.31 7.30 -0.12
CA MET A 456 27.93 7.50 -0.51
C MET A 456 27.86 8.51 -1.68
N PRO A 457 27.61 8.05 -2.92
CA PRO A 457 27.49 8.94 -4.07
C PRO A 457 26.17 9.72 -4.06
N VAL A 458 26.23 10.95 -4.57
CA VAL A 458 25.12 11.89 -4.75
C VAL A 458 25.19 12.42 -6.17
N PHE A 459 24.23 11.99 -7.00
CA PHE A 459 24.11 12.42 -8.38
C PHE A 459 22.99 13.45 -8.52
N PHE A 460 23.31 14.64 -9.04
CA PHE A 460 22.38 15.76 -9.11
C PHE A 460 22.66 16.67 -10.32
N PHE A 461 21.68 17.52 -10.64
CA PHE A 461 21.81 18.64 -11.58
C PHE A 461 20.92 19.80 -11.12
N ILE A 462 21.16 20.99 -11.66
CA ILE A 462 20.30 22.16 -11.48
C ILE A 462 19.47 22.31 -12.75
N ASP A 463 18.15 22.44 -12.63
CA ASP A 463 17.26 22.60 -13.79
C ASP A 463 17.63 23.87 -14.59
N PRO A 464 17.78 23.80 -15.93
CA PRO A 464 18.02 24.95 -16.79
C PRO A 464 17.07 26.13 -16.58
N ASP A 465 15.82 25.88 -16.16
CA ASP A 465 14.83 26.93 -15.89
C ASP A 465 15.25 27.90 -14.77
N PHE A 466 16.25 27.52 -13.97
CA PHE A 466 16.91 28.40 -12.99
C PHE A 466 17.40 29.72 -13.62
N VAL A 467 17.84 29.68 -14.88
CA VAL A 467 18.36 30.87 -15.59
C VAL A 467 17.23 31.83 -15.96
N ASN A 468 16.05 31.29 -16.25
CA ASN A 468 14.90 32.04 -16.74
C ASN A 468 14.10 32.71 -15.61
N ASP A 469 14.23 32.24 -14.37
CA ASP A 469 13.51 32.78 -13.22
C ASP A 469 14.15 34.08 -12.68
N PRO A 470 13.44 35.21 -12.67
CA PRO A 470 13.90 36.45 -12.04
C PRO A 470 14.25 36.31 -10.55
N ALA A 471 13.60 35.40 -9.81
CA ALA A 471 13.86 35.19 -8.38
C ALA A 471 15.23 34.51 -8.12
N MET A 472 15.81 33.86 -9.13
CA MET A 472 17.12 33.21 -9.05
C MET A 472 18.29 34.13 -9.43
N ARG A 473 17.99 35.39 -9.78
CA ARG A 473 19.02 36.40 -10.08
C ARG A 473 19.85 36.70 -8.84
N GLY A 474 21.18 36.66 -8.97
CA GLY A 474 22.13 36.93 -7.88
C GLY A 474 22.43 35.75 -6.96
N ILE A 475 21.85 34.56 -7.20
CA ILE A 475 22.23 33.35 -6.47
C ILE A 475 23.36 32.65 -7.22
N ASP A 476 24.55 32.64 -6.63
CA ASP A 476 25.73 31.97 -7.19
C ASP A 476 26.18 30.79 -6.35
N THR A 477 25.74 30.72 -5.10
CA THR A 477 26.13 29.67 -4.15
C THR A 477 24.91 28.93 -3.65
N ILE A 478 24.95 27.61 -3.80
CA ILE A 478 23.92 26.69 -3.31
C ILE A 478 24.60 25.76 -2.32
N THR A 479 24.04 25.59 -1.14
CA THR A 479 24.54 24.68 -0.11
C THR A 479 23.60 23.51 0.02
N LEU A 480 24.13 22.31 -0.23
CA LEU A 480 23.46 21.04 0.04
C LEU A 480 23.90 20.54 1.40
N SER A 481 23.00 20.62 2.38
CA SER A 481 23.26 20.17 3.74
C SER A 481 22.60 18.82 3.98
N TYR A 482 23.39 17.85 4.45
CA TYR A 482 22.94 16.56 4.92
C TYR A 482 23.08 16.46 6.44
N THR A 483 22.06 15.90 7.08
CA THR A 483 22.08 15.57 8.51
C THR A 483 21.64 14.13 8.72
N PHE A 484 22.49 13.33 9.36
CA PHE A 484 22.15 11.96 9.74
C PHE A 484 21.59 11.89 11.15
N PHE A 485 20.54 11.09 11.30
CA PHE A 485 19.91 10.78 12.58
C PHE A 485 19.99 9.28 12.84
N LYS A 486 20.22 8.91 14.10
CA LYS A 486 20.09 7.53 14.54
C LYS A 486 18.63 7.11 14.44
N ALA A 487 18.36 5.98 13.80
CA ALA A 487 17.02 5.48 13.65
C ALA A 487 16.89 4.09 14.27
N ARG A 488 15.70 3.80 14.83
CA ARG A 488 15.34 2.47 15.30
C ARG A 488 13.91 2.18 14.88
N TYR A 489 13.66 0.92 14.59
CA TYR A 489 12.29 0.43 14.40
C TYR A 489 11.53 0.53 15.73
N ASP A 490 10.40 1.23 15.70
CA ASP A 490 9.45 1.19 16.81
C ASP A 490 8.72 -0.17 16.88
N ASP A 491 7.97 -0.42 17.95
CA ASP A 491 7.20 -1.67 18.11
C ASP A 491 6.15 -1.89 17.00
N ASN A 492 5.87 -0.88 16.17
CA ASN A 492 4.98 -0.95 15.01
C ASN A 492 5.73 -1.16 13.69
N GLY A 493 7.06 -1.36 13.72
CA GLY A 493 7.91 -1.51 12.54
C GLY A 493 8.07 -0.21 11.74
N VAL A 494 7.71 0.93 12.32
CA VAL A 494 7.95 2.25 11.74
C VAL A 494 9.31 2.72 12.20
N LEU A 495 10.18 3.01 11.25
CA LEU A 495 11.47 3.59 11.53
C LEU A 495 11.30 5.00 12.11
N LYS A 496 11.65 5.16 13.39
CA LYS A 496 11.61 6.46 14.07
C LYS A 496 13.03 6.96 14.35
N PRO A 497 13.32 8.23 14.06
CA PRO A 497 14.55 8.84 14.54
C PRO A 497 14.51 8.86 16.07
N ILE A 498 15.60 8.43 16.70
CA ILE A 498 15.78 8.55 18.13
C ILE A 498 16.17 10.00 18.40
N ALA A 499 15.27 10.77 19.02
CA ALA A 499 15.61 12.09 19.53
C ALA A 499 16.66 11.92 20.64
N GLY A 500 17.70 12.77 20.63
CA GLY A 500 18.65 12.83 21.74
C GLY A 500 17.93 13.14 23.04
N SER A 501 18.28 12.38 24.07
CA SER A 501 17.88 12.62 25.46
C SER A 501 18.48 13.90 25.99
#